data_AF-A0A3S0R5N1-F1
#
_entry.id   AF-A0A3S0R5N1-F1
#
_cell.length_a   1.000
_cell.length_b   1.000
_cell.length_c   1.000
_cell.angle_alpha   90.00
_cell.angle_beta   90.00
_cell.angle_gamma   90.00
#
_symmetry.space_group_name_H-M   'P 1'
#
loop_
_entity.id
_entity.type
_entity.pdbx_description
1 polymer ?
#
loop_
_entity_poly.entity_id
_entity_poly.type
_entity_poly.pdbx_seq_one_letter_code
_entity_poly.pdbx_strand_id
1 'polypeptide(L)' 'MDQFATADNTSAAARRREARIAKGYSLEDLAIATGLTVEEIAAAEEPLQIVPQHHLERIEHVIS' A
#
# COMPACT_ATOMS: atom_id res chain seq x y z
N MET A 1 20.66 9.24 13.63
CA MET A 1 20.07 7.88 13.74
C MET A 1 18.83 7.94 12.87
N ASP A 2 18.93 7.70 11.57
CA ASP A 2 17.85 8.03 10.62
C ASP A 2 17.64 6.93 9.56
N GLN A 3 18.20 5.74 9.80
CA GLN A 3 18.17 4.63 8.85
C GLN A 3 17.02 3.65 9.07
N PHE A 4 16.30 3.75 10.21
CA PHE A 4 15.23 2.81 10.56
C PHE A 4 13.86 3.17 9.97
N ALA A 5 13.54 4.47 9.81
CA ALA A 5 12.23 4.89 9.30
C ALA A 5 12.02 4.52 7.82
N THR A 6 13.08 4.57 7.01
CA THR A 6 13.01 4.22 5.58
C THR A 6 12.92 2.71 5.35
N ALA A 7 13.62 1.91 6.16
CA ALA A 7 13.55 0.45 6.09
C ALA A 7 12.17 -0.08 6.49
N ASP A 8 11.55 0.49 7.52
CA ASP A 8 10.22 0.09 8.00
C ASP A 8 9.13 0.41 6.96
N ASN A 9 9.18 1.62 6.38
CA ASN A 9 8.25 2.02 5.31
C ASN A 9 8.42 1.14 4.06
N THR A 10 9.66 0.75 3.74
CA THR A 10 9.94 -0.17 2.63
C THR A 10 9.38 -1.56 2.87
N SER A 11 9.51 -2.07 4.09
CA SER A 11 8.93 -3.37 4.44
C SER A 11 7.40 -3.33 4.42
N ALA A 12 6.78 -2.24 4.88
CA ALA A 12 5.32 -2.09 4.86
C ALA A 12 4.76 -1.99 3.44
N ALA A 13 5.36 -1.17 2.58
CA ALA A 13 5.00 -1.04 1.17
C ALA A 13 5.11 -2.38 0.42
N ALA A 14 6.21 -3.11 0.61
CA ALA A 14 6.41 -4.43 0.03
C ALA A 14 5.33 -5.43 0.51
N ARG A 15 5.02 -5.46 1.81
CA ARG A 15 3.97 -6.33 2.37
C ARG A 15 2.60 -6.04 1.77
N ARG A 16 2.21 -4.78 1.56
CA ARG A 16 0.92 -4.44 0.93
C ARG A 16 0.85 -4.96 -0.50
N ARG A 17 1.92 -4.78 -1.27
CA ARG A 17 2.02 -5.32 -2.63
C ARG A 17 1.91 -6.84 -2.66
N GLU A 18 2.62 -7.53 -1.75
CA GLU A 18 2.56 -8.99 -1.65
C GLU A 18 1.17 -9.47 -1.25
N ALA A 19 0.53 -8.85 -0.26
CA ALA A 19 -0.83 -9.19 0.17
C ALA A 19 -1.86 -8.98 -0.95
N ARG A 20 -1.74 -7.89 -1.71
CA ARG A 20 -2.57 -7.63 -2.89
C ARG A 20 -2.42 -8.74 -3.93
N ILE A 21 -1.18 -9.11 -4.27
CA ILE A 21 -0.90 -10.18 -5.24
C ILE A 21 -1.41 -11.54 -4.72
N ALA A 22 -1.24 -11.83 -3.43
CA ALA A 22 -1.68 -13.07 -2.81
C ALA A 22 -3.22 -13.22 -2.83
N LYS A 23 -3.96 -12.12 -2.70
CA LYS A 23 -5.43 -12.09 -2.83
C LYS A 23 -5.90 -12.11 -4.29
N GLY A 24 -5.00 -11.94 -5.26
CA GLY A 24 -5.33 -11.86 -6.68
C GLY A 24 -5.94 -10.51 -7.09
N TYR A 25 -5.76 -9.46 -6.28
CA TYR A 25 -6.27 -8.13 -6.61
C TYR A 25 -5.36 -7.42 -7.62
N SER A 26 -5.95 -6.94 -8.71
CA SER A 26 -5.29 -5.95 -9.57
C SER A 26 -5.26 -4.59 -8.87
N LEU A 27 -4.41 -3.67 -9.32
CA LEU A 27 -4.42 -2.30 -8.79
C LEU A 27 -5.79 -1.63 -9.00
N GLU A 28 -6.45 -1.92 -10.13
CA GLU A 28 -7.78 -1.44 -10.46
C GLU A 28 -8.87 -2.04 -9.56
N ASP A 29 -8.80 -3.35 -9.28
CA ASP A 29 -9.76 -3.99 -8.37
C ASP A 29 -9.62 -3.44 -6.95
N LEU A 30 -8.38 -3.26 -6.50
CA LEU A 30 -8.11 -2.67 -5.20
C LEU A 30 -8.57 -1.20 -5.16
N ALA A 31 -8.36 -0.44 -6.24
CA ALA A 31 -8.85 0.94 -6.39
C ALA A 31 -10.38 1.02 -6.23
N ILE A 32 -11.12 0.09 -6.85
CA ILE A 32 -12.57 0.01 -6.72
C ILE A 32 -12.96 -0.36 -5.28
N ALA A 33 -12.32 -1.37 -4.69
CA ALA A 33 -12.64 -1.87 -3.35
C ALA A 33 -12.34 -0.83 -2.25
N THR A 34 -11.21 -0.13 -2.37
CA THR A 34 -10.82 0.93 -1.42
C THR A 34 -11.41 2.27 -1.80
N GLY A 35 -12.04 2.44 -2.97
CA GLY A 35 -12.45 3.75 -3.49
C GLY A 35 -11.29 4.75 -3.59
N LEU A 36 -10.08 4.25 -3.87
CA LEU A 36 -8.89 5.06 -4.14
C LEU A 36 -8.55 4.96 -5.62
N THR A 37 -7.65 5.81 -6.10
CA THR A 37 -7.09 5.69 -7.44
C THR A 37 -5.95 4.68 -7.49
N VAL A 38 -5.68 4.16 -8.68
CA VAL A 38 -4.53 3.28 -8.94
C VAL A 38 -3.21 3.96 -8.54
N GLU A 39 -3.09 5.27 -8.75
CA GLU A 39 -1.91 6.05 -8.38
C GLU A 39 -1.73 6.13 -6.86
N GLU A 40 -2.80 6.34 -6.10
CA GLU A 40 -2.74 6.35 -4.63
C GLU A 40 -2.37 4.99 -4.05
N ILE A 41 -2.81 3.91 -4.68
CA ILE A 41 -2.44 2.54 -4.28
C ILE A 41 -1.00 2.24 -4.66
N ALA A 42 -0.59 2.59 -5.88
CA ALA A 42 0.80 2.45 -6.30
C ALA A 42 1.73 3.21 -5.35
N ALA A 43 1.33 4.42 -4.95
CA ALA A 43 2.06 5.21 -3.97
C ALA A 43 2.13 4.54 -2.59
N ALA A 44 1.08 3.84 -2.17
CA ALA A 44 1.06 3.09 -0.91
C ALA A 44 1.95 1.84 -0.96
N GLU A 45 2.20 1.31 -2.16
CA GLU A 45 3.13 0.22 -2.46
C GLU A 45 4.55 0.72 -2.76
N GLU A 46 4.78 2.04 -2.83
CA GLU A 46 6.10 2.62 -3.04
C GLU A 46 6.73 3.15 -1.73
N PRO A 47 7.94 2.70 -1.38
CA PRO A 47 8.62 3.09 -0.14
C PRO A 47 8.96 4.57 -0.02
N LEU A 48 9.05 5.28 -1.15
CA LEU A 48 9.54 6.66 -1.23
C LEU A 48 8.41 7.69 -1.26
N GLN A 49 7.15 7.25 -1.36
CA GLN A 49 6.00 8.13 -1.41
C GLN A 49 5.37 8.28 -0.03
N ILE A 50 5.07 9.54 0.32
CA ILE A 50 4.33 9.86 1.54
C ILE A 50 2.85 9.78 1.20
N VAL A 51 2.21 8.74 1.69
CA VAL A 51 0.78 8.50 1.51
C VAL A 51 0.06 8.76 2.83
N PRO A 52 -1.14 9.38 2.79
CA PRO A 52 -1.93 9.56 3.99
C PRO A 52 -2.24 8.24 4.69
N GLN A 53 -2.13 8.21 6.02
CA GLN A 53 -2.35 7.01 6.83
C GLN A 53 -3.73 6.37 6.59
N HIS A 54 -4.76 7.19 6.38
CA HIS A 54 -6.11 6.69 6.10
C HIS A 54 -6.22 5.94 4.76
N HIS A 55 -5.36 6.19 3.77
CA HIS A 55 -5.31 5.37 2.55
C HIS A 55 -4.71 4.00 2.85
N LEU A 56 -3.63 3.97 3.64
CA LEU A 56 -2.97 2.73 4.05
C LEU A 56 -3.92 1.84 4.84
N GLU A 57 -4.67 2.41 5.79
CA GLU A 57 -5.67 1.69 6.58
C GLU A 57 -6.76 1.07 5.71
N ARG A 58 -7.26 1.80 4.69
CA ARG A 58 -8.27 1.25 3.76
C ARG A 58 -7.70 0.12 2.92
N ILE A 59 -6.49 0.27 2.41
CA ILE A 59 -5.79 -0.75 1.63
C ILE A 59 -5.59 -2.00 2.49
N GLU A 60 -5.03 -1.84 3.69
CA GLU A 60 -4.82 -2.94 4.64
C GLU A 60 -6.15 -3.60 5.03
N HIS A 61 -7.23 -2.84 5.23
CA HIS A 61 -8.53 -3.43 5.53
C HIS A 61 -9.07 -4.35 4.41
N VAL A 62 -8.76 -4.04 3.15
CA VAL A 62 -9.21 -4.85 2.00
C VAL A 62 -8.31 -6.08 1.79
N ILE A 63 -6.99 -5.93 1.97
CA ILE A 63 -6.02 -6.99 1.66
C ILE A 63 -5.63 -7.85 2.88
N SER A 64 -6.01 -7.46 4.10
CA SER A 64 -5.81 -8.24 5.33
C SER A 64 -6.69 -9.47 5.42
#